data_AF-A0A7X3TSK1-F1
#
_entry.id   AF-A0A7X3TSK1-F1
#
_cell.length_a   1.000
_cell.length_b   1.000
_cell.length_c   1.000
_cell.angle_alpha   90.00
_cell.angle_beta   90.00
_cell.angle_gamma   90.00
#
_symmetry.space_group_name_H-M   'P 1'
#
loop_
_entity.id
_entity.type
_entity.pdbx_description
1 polymer ?
#
loop_
_entity_poly.entity_id
_entity_poly.type
_entity_poly.pdbx_seq_one_letter_code
_entity_poly.pdbx_strand_id
1 'polypeptide(L)'
;MAERSIPNREATLTRFLSIFVCCLTLSACGRSGETVVEIALHPTKPNLLYVATNDYIFKTRDAGKTWVNVSKGMTHSRVISLAVDPLLPANVYAGTKGDAVFKSFNGGQQWISQRKGLEGVTITSVVHELKFVPGSSQHIFAATSMGVFETENAGDTWTKRMDGMIEVLMVVTIDVNPNQPQTLYAGTSGGVYRSLDGARNWTKVNNGLVPPGILKASRALSVVKIKIAPHAPRTVYTATLKGLFKTTNGGESWQRIGEALPDQFFSDLILDPVTPGVVFVASRAGIHTSRDGGQTWNAVNEGLTNLNIRALVISPTNPSTLYVGTNRAGLFRSHNGGRTWEPLPLVLAQQPAP
;
A
#
# COMPACT_ATOMS: atom_id res chain seq x y z
N MET A 1 26.77 -86.86 30.63
CA MET A 1 26.10 -86.35 31.84
C MET A 1 27.15 -85.58 32.62
N ALA A 2 27.22 -84.26 32.39
CA ALA A 2 28.18 -83.39 33.07
C ALA A 2 27.45 -82.11 33.44
N GLU A 3 27.26 -81.93 34.73
CA GLU A 3 26.64 -80.81 35.41
C GLU A 3 27.74 -80.14 36.25
N ARG A 4 27.52 -78.87 36.62
CA ARG A 4 28.32 -78.00 37.53
C ARG A 4 29.44 -77.22 36.81
N SER A 5 29.69 -75.94 37.07
CA SER A 5 29.39 -75.09 38.23
C SER A 5 29.51 -73.60 37.84
N ILE A 6 28.79 -72.72 38.53
CA ILE A 6 29.05 -71.27 38.67
C ILE A 6 29.53 -71.06 40.12
N PRO A 7 30.47 -70.14 40.43
CA PRO A 7 30.03 -68.87 41.02
C PRO A 7 30.93 -67.62 40.76
N ASN A 8 30.27 -66.44 40.80
CA ASN A 8 30.63 -65.12 41.38
C ASN A 8 32.11 -64.63 41.34
N ARG A 9 32.44 -63.34 41.14
CA ARG A 9 31.81 -62.04 41.44
C ARG A 9 32.78 -61.00 40.87
N GLU A 10 32.35 -59.88 40.31
CA GLU A 10 32.95 -58.55 40.57
C GLU A 10 31.96 -57.44 40.19
N ALA A 11 31.96 -56.41 41.01
CA ALA A 11 31.00 -55.32 41.03
C ALA A 11 31.36 -54.21 40.03
N THR A 12 30.35 -53.51 39.50
CA THR A 12 30.56 -52.13 39.06
C THR A 12 29.35 -51.26 39.39
N LEU A 13 29.68 -50.16 40.06
CA LEU A 13 28.83 -49.08 40.54
C LEU A 13 28.07 -48.34 39.42
N THR A 14 26.82 -48.00 39.76
CA THR A 14 26.20 -46.66 39.67
C THR A 14 26.40 -45.83 38.39
N ARG A 15 25.30 -45.54 37.68
CA ARG A 15 24.94 -44.15 37.29
C ARG A 15 23.50 -44.06 36.77
N PHE A 16 22.67 -43.36 37.54
CA PHE A 16 21.48 -42.67 37.05
C PHE A 16 21.89 -41.70 35.93
N LEU A 17 21.22 -41.73 34.79
CA LEU A 17 21.28 -40.65 33.81
C LEU A 17 19.86 -40.12 33.59
N SER A 18 19.53 -39.10 34.37
CA SER A 18 18.40 -38.20 34.12
C SER A 18 18.63 -37.51 32.78
N ILE A 19 17.74 -37.75 31.82
CA ILE A 19 17.73 -37.04 30.54
C ILE A 19 17.15 -35.64 30.81
N PHE A 20 18.02 -34.70 31.14
CA PHE A 20 17.74 -33.27 31.15
C PHE A 20 18.38 -32.68 29.88
N VAL A 21 17.68 -32.77 28.76
CA VAL A 21 18.12 -32.10 27.52
C VAL A 21 17.59 -30.67 27.55
N CYS A 22 18.51 -29.81 28.00
CA CYS A 22 18.63 -28.38 27.81
C CYS A 22 17.66 -27.78 26.76
N CYS A 23 16.75 -26.92 27.23
CA CYS A 23 16.12 -25.87 26.43
C CYS A 23 17.23 -25.00 25.81
N LEU A 24 17.66 -25.37 24.60
CA LEU A 24 18.34 -24.44 23.72
C LEU A 24 17.31 -23.38 23.31
N THR A 25 17.34 -22.24 24.00
CA THR A 25 16.85 -20.98 23.46
C THR A 25 17.62 -20.77 22.15
N LEU A 26 17.00 -21.15 21.04
CA LEU A 26 17.38 -20.66 19.73
C LEU A 26 17.23 -19.14 19.80
N SER A 27 18.36 -18.48 20.04
CA SER A 27 18.57 -17.08 19.71
C SER A 27 17.91 -16.85 18.36
N ALA A 28 16.94 -15.94 18.32
CA ALA A 28 16.25 -15.52 17.13
C ALA A 28 17.27 -14.90 16.16
N CYS A 29 17.98 -15.74 15.43
CA CYS A 29 18.77 -15.35 14.28
C CYS A 29 17.76 -14.93 13.21
N GLY A 30 17.78 -13.65 12.88
CA GLY A 30 16.70 -12.92 12.23
C GLY A 30 16.14 -13.63 11.00
N ARG A 31 14.87 -14.06 11.10
CA ARG A 31 14.04 -14.19 9.91
C ARG A 31 13.86 -12.78 9.37
N SER A 32 14.52 -12.46 8.25
CA SER A 32 14.14 -11.28 7.48
C SER A 32 12.64 -11.38 7.20
N GLY A 33 11.86 -10.43 7.70
CA GLY A 33 10.42 -10.37 7.42
C GLY A 33 10.18 -10.23 5.93
N GLU A 34 9.00 -10.62 5.48
CA GLU A 34 8.63 -10.43 4.08
C GLU A 34 8.59 -8.94 3.73
N THR A 35 8.89 -8.59 2.47
CA THR A 35 8.72 -7.22 1.99
C THR A 35 7.26 -7.01 1.65
N VAL A 36 6.57 -6.15 2.40
CA VAL A 36 5.19 -5.75 2.11
C VAL A 36 5.22 -4.56 1.18
N VAL A 37 4.56 -4.67 0.02
CA VAL A 37 4.57 -3.64 -1.03
C VAL A 37 3.27 -2.87 -1.12
N GLU A 38 2.15 -3.46 -0.72
CA GLU A 38 0.83 -2.84 -0.80
C GLU A 38 -0.10 -3.41 0.28
N ILE A 39 -0.97 -2.57 0.83
CA ILE A 39 -2.00 -2.96 1.80
C ILE A 39 -3.32 -2.37 1.34
N ALA A 40 -4.33 -3.20 1.12
CA ALA A 40 -5.67 -2.76 0.77
C ALA A 40 -6.67 -3.12 1.89
N LEU A 41 -7.22 -2.11 2.53
CA LEU A 41 -8.25 -2.25 3.55
C LEU A 41 -9.64 -2.21 2.89
N HIS A 42 -10.58 -3.02 3.38
CA HIS A 42 -11.97 -2.83 2.99
C HIS A 42 -12.56 -1.60 3.72
N PRO A 43 -13.27 -0.69 3.01
CA PRO A 43 -13.67 0.59 3.57
C PRO A 43 -14.67 0.54 4.73
N THR A 44 -15.46 -0.54 4.82
CA THR A 44 -16.47 -0.71 5.89
C THR A 44 -16.33 -2.02 6.67
N LYS A 45 -15.32 -2.86 6.36
CA LYS A 45 -15.14 -4.19 6.96
C LYS A 45 -13.74 -4.27 7.56
N PRO A 46 -13.54 -3.78 8.81
CA PRO A 46 -12.21 -3.58 9.40
C PRO A 46 -11.38 -4.87 9.54
N ASN A 47 -12.04 -6.03 9.56
CA ASN A 47 -11.37 -7.33 9.66
C ASN A 47 -10.91 -7.90 8.30
N LEU A 48 -11.35 -7.30 7.18
CA LEU A 48 -11.00 -7.72 5.83
C LEU A 48 -9.94 -6.79 5.25
N LEU A 49 -8.77 -7.35 5.01
CA LEU A 49 -7.68 -6.66 4.34
C LEU A 49 -6.84 -7.63 3.51
N TYR A 50 -6.20 -7.07 2.51
CA TYR A 50 -5.29 -7.75 1.59
C TYR A 50 -3.92 -7.12 1.71
N VAL A 51 -2.89 -7.96 1.64
CA VAL A 51 -1.50 -7.54 1.68
C VAL A 51 -0.78 -8.18 0.51
N ALA A 52 -0.12 -7.37 -0.32
CA ALA A 52 0.81 -7.89 -1.31
C ALA A 52 2.24 -7.79 -0.79
N THR A 53 3.00 -8.85 -1.04
CA THR A 53 4.45 -8.88 -0.91
C THR A 53 5.09 -8.84 -2.30
N ASN A 54 6.42 -9.01 -2.39
CA ASN A 54 7.04 -9.14 -3.71
C ASN A 54 6.55 -10.37 -4.48
N ASP A 55 6.15 -11.43 -3.76
CA ASP A 55 5.92 -12.76 -4.33
C ASP A 55 4.47 -13.22 -4.19
N TYR A 56 3.76 -12.77 -3.15
CA TYR A 56 2.44 -13.29 -2.80
C TYR A 56 1.42 -12.22 -2.42
N ILE A 57 0.15 -12.59 -2.44
CA ILE A 57 -0.98 -11.83 -1.92
C ILE A 57 -1.56 -12.66 -0.78
N PHE A 58 -1.72 -12.03 0.36
CA PHE A 58 -2.35 -12.61 1.53
C PHE A 58 -3.66 -11.88 1.84
N LYS A 59 -4.61 -12.63 2.35
CA LYS A 59 -5.91 -12.12 2.80
C LYS A 59 -6.15 -12.55 4.23
N THR A 60 -6.70 -11.65 5.02
CA THR A 60 -7.27 -11.97 6.33
C THR A 60 -8.75 -11.57 6.38
N ARG A 61 -9.52 -12.24 7.24
CA ARG A 61 -10.91 -11.91 7.59
C ARG A 61 -11.10 -11.69 9.09
N ASP A 62 -10.00 -11.69 9.84
CA ASP A 62 -9.98 -11.65 11.31
C ASP A 62 -9.01 -10.58 11.84
N ALA A 63 -8.80 -9.51 11.06
CA ALA A 63 -7.91 -8.39 11.38
C ALA A 63 -6.43 -8.81 11.57
N GLY A 64 -6.01 -9.82 10.81
CA GLY A 64 -4.61 -10.27 10.73
C GLY A 64 -4.21 -11.31 11.76
N LYS A 65 -5.16 -11.97 12.44
CA LYS A 65 -4.85 -13.12 13.30
C LYS A 65 -4.43 -14.33 12.46
N THR A 66 -5.11 -14.55 11.33
CA THR A 66 -4.77 -15.59 10.35
C THR A 66 -4.84 -15.06 8.92
N TRP A 67 -4.03 -15.67 8.07
CA TRP A 67 -3.85 -15.27 6.68
C TRP A 67 -4.00 -16.45 5.72
N VAL A 68 -4.52 -16.17 4.54
CA VAL A 68 -4.63 -17.14 3.44
C VAL A 68 -3.86 -16.58 2.25
N ASN A 69 -2.98 -17.40 1.67
CA ASN A 69 -2.33 -17.06 0.39
C ASN A 69 -3.38 -17.18 -0.73
N VAL A 70 -3.55 -16.08 -1.46
CA VAL A 70 -4.55 -15.92 -2.53
C VAL A 70 -3.89 -15.56 -3.86
N SER A 71 -2.63 -15.98 -4.08
CA SER A 71 -1.87 -15.70 -5.32
C SER A 71 -2.14 -16.65 -6.48
N LYS A 72 -3.02 -17.64 -6.32
CA LYS A 72 -3.25 -18.66 -7.34
C LYS A 72 -3.72 -18.02 -8.66
N GLY A 73 -2.98 -18.25 -9.74
CA GLY A 73 -3.25 -17.64 -11.06
C GLY A 73 -2.49 -16.33 -11.32
N MET A 74 -1.65 -15.88 -10.38
CA MET A 74 -0.82 -14.67 -10.51
C MET A 74 0.70 -14.95 -10.40
N THR A 75 1.12 -16.20 -10.60
CA THR A 75 2.48 -16.70 -10.27
C THR A 75 3.64 -16.06 -11.04
N HIS A 76 3.36 -15.24 -12.05
CA HIS A 76 4.39 -14.49 -12.82
C HIS A 76 4.16 -12.98 -12.83
N SER A 77 3.09 -12.50 -12.19
CA SER A 77 2.69 -11.09 -12.25
C SER A 77 3.06 -10.42 -10.93
N ARG A 78 3.99 -9.47 -10.98
CA ARG A 78 4.33 -8.67 -9.80
C ARG A 78 3.20 -7.69 -9.52
N VAL A 79 2.54 -7.86 -8.37
CA VAL A 79 1.49 -6.95 -7.88
C VAL A 79 2.12 -5.64 -7.42
N ILE A 80 1.52 -4.53 -7.83
CA ILE A 80 1.97 -3.19 -7.51
C ILE A 80 0.90 -2.43 -6.73
N SER A 81 -0.37 -2.61 -7.07
CA SER A 81 -1.50 -1.98 -6.40
C SER A 81 -2.64 -2.97 -6.19
N LEU A 82 -3.43 -2.75 -5.14
CA LEU A 82 -4.61 -3.55 -4.83
C LEU A 82 -5.78 -2.61 -4.55
N ALA A 83 -6.97 -2.98 -5.03
CA ALA A 83 -8.20 -2.28 -4.68
C ALA A 83 -9.29 -3.30 -4.36
N VAL A 84 -9.98 -3.10 -3.24
CA VAL A 84 -11.13 -3.91 -2.83
C VAL A 84 -12.39 -3.13 -3.15
N ASP A 85 -13.34 -3.77 -3.83
CA ASP A 85 -14.63 -3.16 -4.13
C ASP A 85 -15.35 -2.76 -2.83
N PRO A 86 -15.77 -1.49 -2.69
CA PRO A 86 -16.35 -0.96 -1.46
C PRO A 86 -17.72 -1.56 -1.11
N LEU A 87 -18.44 -2.07 -2.12
CA LEU A 87 -19.80 -2.60 -1.98
C LEU A 87 -19.83 -4.14 -2.08
N LEU A 88 -18.97 -4.72 -2.92
CA LEU A 88 -18.90 -6.16 -3.18
C LEU A 88 -17.51 -6.71 -2.82
N PRO A 89 -17.20 -6.99 -1.54
CA PRO A 89 -15.85 -7.38 -1.06
C PRO A 89 -15.26 -8.66 -1.66
N ALA A 90 -16.06 -9.44 -2.41
CA ALA A 90 -15.54 -10.56 -3.18
C ALA A 90 -14.80 -10.09 -4.44
N ASN A 91 -15.13 -8.91 -4.96
CA ASN A 91 -14.43 -8.27 -6.06
C ASN A 91 -13.16 -7.59 -5.55
N VAL A 92 -12.01 -8.03 -6.05
CA VAL A 92 -10.70 -7.46 -5.75
C VAL A 92 -9.94 -7.28 -7.04
N TYR A 93 -9.25 -6.16 -7.16
CA TYR A 93 -8.47 -5.81 -8.33
C TYR A 93 -7.01 -5.72 -7.96
N ALA A 94 -6.15 -6.22 -8.83
CA ALA A 94 -4.71 -6.15 -8.68
C ALA A 94 -4.12 -5.46 -9.92
N GLY A 95 -3.49 -4.32 -9.70
CA GLY A 95 -2.64 -3.68 -10.68
C GLY A 95 -1.26 -4.33 -10.67
N THR A 96 -0.73 -4.66 -11.84
CA THR A 96 0.52 -5.42 -11.97
C THR A 96 1.54 -4.68 -12.81
N LYS A 97 2.79 -5.14 -12.73
CA LYS A 97 3.81 -4.86 -13.74
C LYS A 97 3.67 -5.88 -14.88
N GLY A 98 3.38 -5.39 -16.08
CA GLY A 98 3.40 -6.12 -17.34
C GLY A 98 2.08 -6.76 -17.78
N ASP A 99 1.19 -7.14 -16.85
CA ASP A 99 -0.08 -7.79 -17.16
C ASP A 99 -1.32 -6.89 -17.00
N ALA A 100 -1.10 -5.59 -16.81
CA ALA A 100 -2.13 -4.59 -16.56
C ALA A 100 -2.96 -4.90 -15.28
N VAL A 101 -4.27 -5.15 -15.41
CA VAL A 101 -5.19 -5.35 -14.29
C VAL A 101 -5.67 -6.80 -14.24
N PHE A 102 -5.65 -7.40 -13.04
CA PHE A 102 -6.39 -8.62 -12.74
C PHE A 102 -7.60 -8.30 -11.84
N LYS A 103 -8.64 -9.11 -11.99
CA LYS A 103 -9.84 -9.08 -11.14
C LYS A 103 -10.08 -10.48 -10.58
N SER A 104 -10.36 -10.53 -9.28
CA SER A 104 -10.91 -11.70 -8.62
C SER A 104 -12.37 -11.44 -8.27
N PHE A 105 -13.24 -12.42 -8.53
CA PHE A 105 -14.67 -12.35 -8.19
C PHE A 105 -15.03 -13.14 -6.91
N ASN A 106 -14.06 -13.83 -6.33
CA ASN A 106 -14.22 -14.74 -5.19
C ASN A 106 -13.24 -14.41 -4.05
N GLY A 107 -12.85 -13.14 -3.96
CA GLY A 107 -12.05 -12.60 -2.89
C GLY A 107 -10.61 -13.13 -2.90
N GLY A 108 -10.04 -13.36 -4.08
CA GLY A 108 -8.65 -13.73 -4.31
C GLY A 108 -8.42 -15.22 -4.60
N GLN A 109 -9.43 -16.08 -4.54
CA GLN A 109 -9.21 -17.53 -4.79
C GLN A 109 -8.84 -17.82 -6.25
N GLN A 110 -9.34 -17.01 -7.18
CA GLN A 110 -8.98 -17.03 -8.59
C GLN A 110 -8.86 -15.61 -9.13
N TRP A 111 -7.91 -15.39 -10.05
CA TRP A 111 -7.67 -14.12 -10.70
C TRP A 111 -7.78 -14.26 -12.21
N ILE A 112 -8.49 -13.31 -12.83
CA ILE A 112 -8.73 -13.25 -14.27
C ILE A 112 -8.20 -11.92 -14.78
N SER A 113 -7.44 -11.95 -15.87
CA SER A 113 -6.90 -10.71 -16.42
C SER A 113 -7.97 -9.90 -17.15
N GLN A 114 -7.97 -8.59 -16.93
CA GLN A 114 -8.92 -7.61 -17.44
C GLN A 114 -8.19 -6.58 -18.29
N ARG A 115 -7.89 -6.96 -19.54
CA ARG A 115 -6.99 -6.20 -20.44
C ARG A 115 -7.70 -5.44 -21.56
N LYS A 116 -8.99 -5.69 -21.76
CA LYS A 116 -9.73 -5.14 -22.90
C LYS A 116 -9.74 -3.61 -22.81
N GLY A 117 -9.20 -2.93 -23.82
CA GLY A 117 -9.02 -1.48 -23.83
C GLY A 117 -7.75 -0.96 -23.11
N LEU A 118 -6.93 -1.85 -22.55
CA LEU A 118 -5.59 -1.55 -22.01
C LEU A 118 -4.48 -1.96 -22.99
N GLU A 119 -4.74 -2.01 -24.29
CA GLU A 119 -3.82 -2.54 -25.31
C GLU A 119 -2.50 -1.75 -25.41
N GLY A 120 -2.51 -0.47 -25.01
CA GLY A 120 -1.29 0.33 -24.88
C GLY A 120 -0.43 0.00 -23.65
N VAL A 121 -0.94 -0.77 -22.68
CA VAL A 121 -0.23 -1.20 -21.47
C VAL A 121 0.62 -2.43 -21.83
N THR A 122 1.89 -2.19 -22.13
CA THR A 122 2.86 -3.21 -22.54
C THR A 122 3.37 -4.05 -21.36
N ILE A 123 4.13 -5.11 -21.64
CA ILE A 123 4.82 -5.93 -20.62
C ILE A 123 5.78 -5.15 -19.70
N THR A 124 6.16 -3.92 -20.06
CA THR A 124 6.99 -3.02 -19.23
C THR A 124 6.18 -2.00 -18.45
N SER A 125 4.88 -1.91 -18.73
CA SER A 125 3.98 -0.94 -18.10
C SER A 125 3.56 -1.39 -16.71
N VAL A 126 3.17 -0.42 -15.88
CA VAL A 126 2.81 -0.63 -14.47
C VAL A 126 1.47 0.02 -14.21
N VAL A 127 0.59 -0.67 -13.49
CA VAL A 127 -0.61 -0.09 -12.88
C VAL A 127 -0.26 0.32 -11.45
N HIS A 128 -0.02 1.62 -11.25
CA HIS A 128 0.49 2.20 -10.01
C HIS A 128 -0.58 2.37 -8.94
N GLU A 129 -1.81 2.73 -9.33
CA GLU A 129 -2.92 2.91 -8.40
C GLU A 129 -4.25 2.57 -9.09
N LEU A 130 -5.13 1.90 -8.36
CA LEU A 130 -6.52 1.64 -8.73
C LEU A 130 -7.41 2.36 -7.73
N LYS A 131 -8.32 3.20 -8.22
CA LYS A 131 -9.17 4.04 -7.38
C LYS A 131 -10.63 3.90 -7.79
N PHE A 132 -11.43 3.36 -6.88
CA PHE A 132 -12.89 3.38 -7.03
C PHE A 132 -13.42 4.80 -6.93
N VAL A 133 -14.39 5.11 -7.79
CA VAL A 133 -15.26 6.27 -7.59
C VAL A 133 -16.11 6.03 -6.35
N PRO A 134 -16.23 7.02 -5.43
CA PRO A 134 -17.03 6.91 -4.22
C PRO A 134 -18.44 6.36 -4.49
N GLY A 135 -18.84 5.33 -3.75
CA GLY A 135 -20.16 4.72 -3.86
C GLY A 135 -20.39 3.83 -5.09
N SER A 136 -19.34 3.51 -5.87
CA SER A 136 -19.46 2.64 -7.04
C SER A 136 -18.73 1.31 -6.86
N SER A 137 -19.31 0.23 -7.41
CA SER A 137 -18.64 -1.06 -7.63
C SER A 137 -18.15 -1.25 -9.07
N GLN A 138 -18.52 -0.34 -9.97
CA GLN A 138 -18.28 -0.48 -11.41
C GLN A 138 -17.34 0.59 -11.98
N HIS A 139 -17.31 1.77 -11.36
CA HIS A 139 -16.55 2.90 -11.85
C HIS A 139 -15.19 2.97 -11.14
N ILE A 140 -14.12 2.70 -11.89
CA ILE A 140 -12.74 2.64 -11.38
C ILE A 140 -11.81 3.41 -12.32
N PHE A 141 -10.90 4.19 -11.74
CA PHE A 141 -9.75 4.76 -12.45
C PHE A 141 -8.48 3.95 -12.17
N ALA A 142 -7.65 3.78 -13.19
CA ALA A 142 -6.33 3.19 -13.12
C ALA A 142 -5.28 4.24 -13.51
N ALA A 143 -4.37 4.57 -12.59
CA ALA A 143 -3.16 5.33 -12.88
C ALA A 143 -2.07 4.37 -13.37
N THR A 144 -1.56 4.59 -14.58
CA THR A 144 -0.59 3.70 -15.21
C THR A 144 0.60 4.43 -15.80
N SER A 145 1.68 3.69 -16.08
CA SER A 145 2.81 4.18 -16.88
C SER A 145 2.44 4.69 -18.28
N MET A 146 1.22 4.42 -18.75
CA MET A 146 0.71 4.76 -20.08
C MET A 146 -0.45 5.77 -20.06
N GLY A 147 -0.81 6.29 -18.89
CA GLY A 147 -1.85 7.29 -18.70
C GLY A 147 -2.90 6.88 -17.66
N VAL A 148 -3.97 7.68 -17.56
CA VAL A 148 -5.19 7.33 -16.84
C VAL A 148 -6.07 6.48 -17.74
N PHE A 149 -6.60 5.40 -17.18
CA PHE A 149 -7.67 4.60 -17.78
C PHE A 149 -8.88 4.58 -16.85
N GLU A 150 -10.07 4.53 -17.43
CA GLU A 150 -11.35 4.49 -16.74
C GLU A 150 -12.12 3.23 -17.17
N THR A 151 -12.80 2.60 -16.24
CA THR A 151 -13.84 1.62 -16.52
C THR A 151 -15.11 2.06 -15.80
N GLU A 152 -16.26 1.93 -16.46
CA GLU A 152 -17.60 2.12 -15.87
C GLU A 152 -18.36 0.79 -15.77
N ASN A 153 -17.70 -0.33 -16.10
CA ASN A 153 -18.27 -1.67 -16.12
C ASN A 153 -17.38 -2.67 -15.35
N ALA A 154 -16.90 -2.24 -14.19
CA ALA A 154 -16.18 -3.08 -13.23
C ALA A 154 -14.94 -3.76 -13.81
N GLY A 155 -14.26 -3.13 -14.76
CA GLY A 155 -13.03 -3.60 -15.38
C GLY A 155 -13.22 -4.45 -16.64
N ASP A 156 -14.45 -4.70 -17.10
CA ASP A 156 -14.69 -5.50 -18.31
C ASP A 156 -14.12 -4.82 -19.57
N THR A 157 -14.16 -3.48 -19.61
CA THR A 157 -13.46 -2.67 -20.61
C THR A 157 -12.89 -1.40 -19.99
N TRP A 158 -11.73 -0.99 -20.49
CA TRP A 158 -11.06 0.24 -20.08
C TRP A 158 -10.99 1.25 -21.23
N THR A 159 -11.13 2.53 -20.92
CA THR A 159 -11.03 3.66 -21.85
C THR A 159 -9.93 4.60 -21.39
N LYS A 160 -9.03 5.00 -22.27
CA LYS A 160 -7.96 5.95 -21.95
C LYS A 160 -8.51 7.36 -21.78
N ARG A 161 -8.09 8.07 -20.73
CA ARG A 161 -8.59 9.41 -20.33
C ARG A 161 -7.45 10.39 -20.14
N MET A 162 -6.88 10.87 -21.25
CA MET A 162 -5.66 11.69 -21.26
C MET A 162 -5.83 13.04 -21.95
N ASP A 163 -7.04 13.43 -22.33
CA ASP A 163 -7.28 14.72 -23.00
C ASP A 163 -6.85 15.87 -22.08
N GLY A 164 -6.06 16.80 -22.62
CA GLY A 164 -5.44 17.89 -21.86
C GLY A 164 -4.11 17.55 -21.16
N MET A 165 -3.73 16.26 -21.04
CA MET A 165 -2.42 15.83 -20.56
C MET A 165 -1.35 15.80 -21.66
N ILE A 166 -1.16 16.93 -22.33
CA ILE A 166 -0.15 17.09 -23.39
C ILE A 166 1.25 17.03 -22.73
N GLU A 167 2.17 16.23 -23.30
CA GLU A 167 3.57 16.01 -22.84
C GLU A 167 3.80 14.98 -21.71
N VAL A 168 2.77 14.26 -21.26
CA VAL A 168 2.91 13.32 -20.13
C VAL A 168 2.39 11.94 -20.48
N LEU A 169 3.22 10.93 -20.23
CA LEU A 169 2.90 9.53 -20.49
C LEU A 169 2.60 8.74 -19.20
N MET A 170 3.28 9.07 -18.10
CA MET A 170 3.20 8.30 -16.85
C MET A 170 2.36 9.02 -15.79
N VAL A 171 1.32 8.33 -15.34
CA VAL A 171 0.50 8.72 -14.19
C VAL A 171 0.76 7.73 -13.07
N VAL A 172 1.20 8.23 -11.92
CA VAL A 172 1.66 7.40 -10.79
C VAL A 172 0.58 7.28 -9.72
N THR A 173 -0.27 8.29 -9.58
CA THR A 173 -1.26 8.35 -8.51
C THR A 173 -2.48 9.13 -8.99
N ILE A 174 -3.64 8.76 -8.48
CA ILE A 174 -4.90 9.45 -8.76
C ILE A 174 -5.76 9.46 -7.51
N ASP A 175 -6.41 10.59 -7.25
CA ASP A 175 -7.39 10.69 -6.19
C ASP A 175 -8.66 11.37 -6.68
N VAL A 176 -9.79 10.89 -6.18
CA VAL A 176 -11.14 11.31 -6.57
C VAL A 176 -11.75 12.02 -5.38
N ASN A 177 -12.33 13.21 -5.61
CA ASN A 177 -13.00 13.94 -4.55
C ASN A 177 -14.19 13.11 -4.02
N PRO A 178 -14.23 12.78 -2.71
CA PRO A 178 -15.24 11.90 -2.15
C PRO A 178 -16.67 12.44 -2.26
N ASN A 179 -16.83 13.77 -2.30
CA ASN A 179 -18.13 14.44 -2.31
C ASN A 179 -18.53 14.96 -3.69
N GLN A 180 -17.58 15.10 -4.62
CA GLN A 180 -17.82 15.57 -5.99
C GLN A 180 -16.94 14.79 -6.97
N PRO A 181 -17.34 13.56 -7.36
CA PRO A 181 -16.48 12.67 -8.15
C PRO A 181 -16.07 13.18 -9.54
N GLN A 182 -16.67 14.27 -10.03
CA GLN A 182 -16.20 14.97 -11.24
C GLN A 182 -14.86 15.67 -11.03
N THR A 183 -14.47 15.98 -9.78
CA THR A 183 -13.18 16.57 -9.45
C THR A 183 -12.16 15.51 -9.11
N LEU A 184 -11.08 15.45 -9.88
CA LEU A 184 -9.97 14.51 -9.69
C LEU A 184 -8.63 15.23 -9.76
N TYR A 185 -7.64 14.65 -9.10
CA TYR A 185 -6.25 15.05 -9.27
C TYR A 185 -5.40 13.84 -9.63
N ALA A 186 -4.53 14.01 -10.62
CA ALA A 186 -3.58 13.01 -11.08
C ALA A 186 -2.16 13.51 -10.84
N GLY A 187 -1.34 12.68 -10.19
CA GLY A 187 0.08 12.89 -10.03
C GLY A 187 0.85 12.19 -11.15
N THR A 188 1.72 12.93 -11.82
CA THR A 188 2.41 12.46 -13.03
C THR A 188 3.91 12.75 -12.99
N SER A 189 4.67 12.23 -13.95
CA SER A 189 6.08 12.59 -14.15
C SER A 189 6.29 14.10 -14.42
N GLY A 190 5.27 14.77 -14.98
CA GLY A 190 5.29 16.20 -15.34
C GLY A 190 4.63 17.12 -14.31
N GLY A 191 4.20 16.59 -13.16
CA GLY A 191 3.51 17.36 -12.11
C GLY A 191 2.06 16.94 -11.90
N VAL A 192 1.26 17.85 -11.35
CA VAL A 192 -0.14 17.62 -11.00
C VAL A 192 -1.07 18.11 -12.09
N TYR A 193 -2.04 17.28 -12.44
CA TYR A 193 -3.16 17.62 -13.30
C TYR A 193 -4.46 17.53 -12.51
N ARG A 194 -5.40 18.42 -12.81
CA ARG A 194 -6.75 18.46 -12.23
C ARG A 194 -7.78 18.30 -13.34
N SER A 195 -8.79 17.46 -13.09
CA SER A 195 -10.01 17.40 -13.89
C SER A 195 -11.18 17.87 -13.04
N LEU A 196 -12.15 18.54 -13.69
CA LEU A 196 -13.40 19.00 -13.08
C LEU A 196 -14.64 18.36 -13.74
N ASP A 197 -14.41 17.45 -14.69
CA ASP A 197 -15.41 16.85 -15.57
C ASP A 197 -15.30 15.32 -15.64
N GLY A 198 -14.80 14.69 -14.57
CA GLY A 198 -14.74 13.23 -14.46
C GLY A 198 -13.67 12.62 -15.36
N ALA A 199 -12.48 13.20 -15.38
CA ALA A 199 -11.34 12.79 -16.21
C ALA A 199 -11.56 12.91 -17.73
N ARG A 200 -12.62 13.60 -18.18
CA ARG A 200 -12.83 13.86 -19.62
C ARG A 200 -11.81 14.85 -20.16
N ASN A 201 -11.41 15.85 -19.37
CA ASN A 201 -10.32 16.76 -19.70
C ASN A 201 -9.49 17.10 -18.46
N TRP A 202 -8.19 17.33 -18.67
CA TRP A 202 -7.21 17.59 -17.62
C TRP A 202 -6.49 18.91 -17.82
N THR A 203 -6.32 19.66 -16.73
CA THR A 203 -5.58 20.93 -16.71
C THR A 203 -4.38 20.82 -15.78
N LYS A 204 -3.20 21.26 -16.24
CA LYS A 204 -1.97 21.31 -15.44
C LYS A 204 -2.10 22.37 -14.34
N VAL A 205 -1.81 22.01 -13.09
CA VAL A 205 -1.99 22.88 -11.90
C VAL A 205 -0.72 22.91 -11.05
N ASN A 206 0.39 23.42 -11.61
CA ASN A 206 1.73 23.31 -11.01
C ASN A 206 2.28 24.60 -10.37
N ASN A 207 1.49 25.65 -10.28
CA ASN A 207 1.95 26.93 -9.74
C ASN A 207 2.44 26.79 -8.30
N GLY A 208 3.72 27.09 -8.03
CA GLY A 208 4.35 26.91 -6.71
C GLY A 208 4.93 25.51 -6.43
N LEU A 209 4.69 24.50 -7.28
CA LEU A 209 5.37 23.19 -7.18
C LEU A 209 6.80 23.23 -7.76
N VAL A 210 7.02 24.09 -8.76
CA VAL A 210 8.31 24.26 -9.44
C VAL A 210 8.80 25.69 -9.17
N PRO A 211 10.07 25.88 -8.78
CA PRO A 211 10.70 27.19 -8.85
C PRO A 211 10.63 27.73 -10.30
N PRO A 212 10.32 29.01 -10.52
CA PRO A 212 10.11 29.56 -11.87
C PRO A 212 11.25 29.26 -12.89
N GLY A 213 12.48 29.04 -12.41
CA GLY A 213 13.64 28.72 -13.26
C GLY A 213 13.78 27.26 -13.72
N ILE A 214 13.01 26.32 -13.19
CA ILE A 214 13.13 24.85 -13.49
C ILE A 214 12.03 24.37 -14.47
N LEU A 215 11.13 25.26 -14.91
CA LEU A 215 9.94 24.96 -15.72
C LEU A 215 10.20 24.29 -17.09
N LYS A 216 11.46 24.13 -17.53
CA LYS A 216 11.81 23.62 -18.86
C LYS A 216 12.17 22.14 -18.95
N ALA A 217 12.24 21.40 -17.83
CA ALA A 217 12.52 19.96 -17.88
C ALA A 217 11.24 19.12 -17.67
N SER A 218 10.81 18.42 -18.73
CA SER A 218 9.62 17.54 -18.86
C SER A 218 9.47 16.43 -17.78
N ARG A 219 10.42 16.28 -16.85
CA ARG A 219 10.40 15.29 -15.75
C ARG A 219 10.77 15.86 -14.37
N ALA A 220 10.77 17.19 -14.21
CA ALA A 220 11.38 17.83 -13.04
C ALA A 220 10.62 17.62 -11.71
N LEU A 221 9.32 17.33 -11.76
CA LEU A 221 8.48 17.22 -10.57
C LEU A 221 8.36 15.80 -10.04
N SER A 222 7.97 14.85 -10.91
CA SER A 222 7.67 13.45 -10.57
C SER A 222 6.87 13.33 -9.26
N VAL A 223 5.55 13.44 -9.38
CA VAL A 223 4.64 13.22 -8.26
C VAL A 223 4.66 11.76 -7.84
N VAL A 224 4.81 11.51 -6.55
CA VAL A 224 4.81 10.18 -5.94
C VAL A 224 3.43 9.81 -5.43
N LYS A 225 2.77 10.72 -4.69
CA LYS A 225 1.45 10.49 -4.09
C LYS A 225 0.65 11.79 -4.04
N ILE A 226 -0.64 11.74 -4.33
CA ILE A 226 -1.57 12.86 -4.19
C ILE A 226 -2.79 12.44 -3.38
N LYS A 227 -3.25 13.31 -2.47
CA LYS A 227 -4.46 13.07 -1.67
C LYS A 227 -5.29 14.34 -1.51
N ILE A 228 -6.59 14.20 -1.73
CA ILE A 228 -7.61 15.24 -1.51
C ILE A 228 -8.11 15.13 -0.07
N ALA A 229 -8.16 16.25 0.66
CA ALA A 229 -8.68 16.23 2.02
C ALA A 229 -10.19 15.95 2.03
N PRO A 230 -10.67 14.96 2.81
CA PRO A 230 -12.05 14.48 2.72
C PRO A 230 -13.10 15.52 3.14
N HIS A 231 -12.74 16.42 4.07
CA HIS A 231 -13.63 17.46 4.60
C HIS A 231 -13.36 18.85 4.02
N ALA A 232 -12.37 18.98 3.13
CA ALA A 232 -12.00 20.25 2.53
C ALA A 232 -11.43 19.98 1.13
N PRO A 233 -12.27 19.68 0.12
CA PRO A 233 -11.80 19.14 -1.16
C PRO A 233 -10.96 20.10 -2.02
N ARG A 234 -10.94 21.40 -1.69
CA ARG A 234 -9.97 22.36 -2.26
C ARG A 234 -8.59 22.28 -1.61
N THR A 235 -8.48 21.57 -0.49
CA THR A 235 -7.21 21.22 0.15
C THR A 235 -6.69 19.90 -0.41
N VAL A 236 -5.52 19.95 -1.04
CA VAL A 236 -4.87 18.78 -1.63
C VAL A 236 -3.41 18.77 -1.18
N TYR A 237 -2.91 17.58 -0.85
CA TYR A 237 -1.53 17.35 -0.48
C TYR A 237 -0.86 16.51 -1.55
N THR A 238 0.38 16.82 -1.89
CA THR A 238 1.14 16.07 -2.89
C THR A 238 2.60 15.91 -2.46
N ALA A 239 3.09 14.68 -2.55
CA ALA A 239 4.49 14.36 -2.37
C ALA A 239 5.15 14.25 -3.75
N THR A 240 6.30 14.91 -3.93
CA THR A 240 7.05 14.95 -5.19
C THR A 240 8.52 14.62 -4.92
N LEU A 241 9.33 14.41 -5.96
CA LEU A 241 10.78 14.32 -5.81
C LEU A 241 11.46 15.64 -5.36
N LYS A 242 10.71 16.74 -5.25
CA LYS A 242 11.17 18.05 -4.78
C LYS A 242 10.67 18.39 -3.37
N GLY A 243 9.96 17.47 -2.73
CA GLY A 243 9.42 17.62 -1.39
C GLY A 243 7.90 17.58 -1.36
N LEU A 244 7.36 18.00 -0.22
CA LEU A 244 5.94 17.94 0.10
C LEU A 244 5.28 19.30 -0.11
N PHE A 245 4.09 19.30 -0.70
CA PHE A 245 3.35 20.50 -1.01
C PHE A 245 1.88 20.36 -0.64
N LYS A 246 1.25 21.50 -0.37
CA LYS A 246 -0.17 21.64 -0.06
C LYS A 246 -0.76 22.79 -0.86
N THR A 247 -1.98 22.62 -1.33
CA THR A 247 -2.84 23.70 -1.81
C THR A 247 -4.09 23.75 -0.94
N THR A 248 -4.71 24.92 -0.82
CA THR A 248 -6.03 25.13 -0.19
C THR A 248 -7.05 25.75 -1.15
N ASN A 249 -6.64 26.08 -2.37
CA ASN A 249 -7.45 26.70 -3.41
C ASN A 249 -7.67 25.78 -4.62
N GLY A 250 -7.47 24.46 -4.46
CA GLY A 250 -7.71 23.48 -5.50
C GLY A 250 -6.63 23.45 -6.58
N GLY A 251 -5.38 23.77 -6.23
CA GLY A 251 -4.24 23.70 -7.14
C GLY A 251 -3.96 24.97 -7.93
N GLU A 252 -4.66 26.08 -7.67
CA GLU A 252 -4.32 27.39 -8.26
C GLU A 252 -2.94 27.85 -7.80
N SER A 253 -2.57 27.54 -6.56
CA SER A 253 -1.21 27.70 -6.02
C SER A 253 -0.90 26.63 -4.98
N TRP A 254 0.36 26.22 -4.94
CA TRP A 254 0.90 25.27 -3.98
C TRP A 254 1.93 25.93 -3.08
N GLN A 255 1.87 25.58 -1.80
CA GLN A 255 2.82 25.96 -0.77
C GLN A 255 3.66 24.74 -0.40
N ARG A 256 4.99 24.92 -0.31
CA ARG A 256 5.87 23.89 0.22
C ARG A 256 5.63 23.75 1.73
N ILE A 257 5.66 22.51 2.21
CA ILE A 257 5.51 22.16 3.61
C ILE A 257 6.50 21.07 3.99
N GLY A 258 6.73 20.85 5.28
CA GLY A 258 7.60 19.76 5.75
C GLY A 258 9.06 19.94 5.38
N GLU A 259 9.54 21.18 5.24
CA GLU A 259 10.95 21.48 4.96
C GLU A 259 11.89 21.00 6.07
N ALA A 260 11.38 20.92 7.30
CA ALA A 260 12.09 20.40 8.46
C ALA A 260 12.13 18.85 8.53
N LEU A 261 11.45 18.14 7.63
CA LEU A 261 11.48 16.67 7.61
C LEU A 261 12.87 16.16 7.21
N PRO A 262 13.39 15.12 7.89
CA PRO A 262 14.77 14.65 7.72
C PRO A 262 15.02 13.96 6.37
N ASP A 263 13.99 13.40 5.73
CA ASP A 263 14.05 12.88 4.36
C ASP A 263 12.97 13.57 3.52
N GLN A 264 13.34 13.97 2.31
CA GLN A 264 12.46 14.65 1.35
C GLN A 264 12.00 13.69 0.24
N PHE A 265 12.46 12.43 0.27
CA PHE A 265 12.01 11.35 -0.61
C PHE A 265 10.93 10.52 0.09
N PHE A 266 9.69 10.87 -0.17
CA PHE A 266 8.54 10.18 0.39
C PHE A 266 8.17 8.96 -0.44
N SER A 267 7.81 7.86 0.24
CA SER A 267 7.26 6.66 -0.39
C SER A 267 5.73 6.63 -0.35
N ASP A 268 5.10 7.30 0.62
CA ASP A 268 3.65 7.34 0.76
C ASP A 268 3.16 8.60 1.50
N LEU A 269 1.89 8.92 1.29
CA LEU A 269 1.17 10.02 1.92
C LEU A 269 -0.30 9.62 2.13
N ILE A 270 -0.77 9.73 3.37
CA ILE A 270 -2.17 9.50 3.72
C ILE A 270 -2.72 10.63 4.60
N LEU A 271 -4.03 10.77 4.59
CA LEU A 271 -4.76 11.75 5.39
C LEU A 271 -5.67 11.02 6.36
N ASP A 272 -5.86 11.60 7.55
CA ASP A 272 -6.87 11.11 8.48
C ASP A 272 -8.27 11.34 7.87
N PRO A 273 -9.11 10.28 7.79
CA PRO A 273 -10.41 10.37 7.15
C PRO A 273 -11.47 11.08 8.01
N VAL A 274 -11.19 11.36 9.28
CA VAL A 274 -12.12 11.95 10.26
C VAL A 274 -11.62 13.29 10.78
N THR A 275 -10.30 13.42 11.02
CA THR A 275 -9.71 14.62 11.64
C THR A 275 -9.01 15.50 10.61
N PRO A 276 -9.58 16.66 10.23
CA PRO A 276 -8.93 17.58 9.29
C PRO A 276 -7.54 18.01 9.76
N GLY A 277 -6.60 18.10 8.82
CA GLY A 277 -5.24 18.58 9.10
C GLY A 277 -4.29 17.51 9.66
N VAL A 278 -4.77 16.30 9.97
CA VAL A 278 -3.89 15.18 10.33
C VAL A 278 -3.40 14.51 9.04
N VAL A 279 -2.08 14.54 8.86
CA VAL A 279 -1.37 14.02 7.66
C VAL A 279 -0.28 13.08 8.13
N PHE A 280 -0.11 11.94 7.46
CA PHE A 280 1.04 11.07 7.65
C PHE A 280 1.83 10.96 6.36
N VAL A 281 3.16 10.97 6.50
CA VAL A 281 4.09 10.73 5.39
C VAL A 281 5.06 9.63 5.77
N ALA A 282 5.38 8.80 4.78
CA ALA A 282 6.35 7.73 4.88
C ALA A 282 7.59 8.06 4.06
N SER A 283 8.78 7.76 4.58
CA SER A 283 10.08 7.98 3.93
C SER A 283 11.09 6.91 4.39
N ARG A 284 12.37 7.05 4.04
CA ARG A 284 13.42 6.17 4.59
C ARG A 284 13.76 6.51 6.05
N ALA A 285 13.34 7.67 6.53
CA ALA A 285 13.43 8.08 7.94
C ALA A 285 12.20 7.64 8.77
N GLY A 286 11.37 6.74 8.23
CA GLY A 286 10.17 6.25 8.89
C GLY A 286 8.97 7.14 8.62
N ILE A 287 8.05 7.16 9.59
CA ILE A 287 6.75 7.82 9.52
C ILE A 287 6.78 9.10 10.33
N HIS A 288 6.29 10.17 9.72
CA HIS A 288 6.07 11.44 10.38
C HIS A 288 4.60 11.82 10.27
N THR A 289 4.05 12.40 11.34
CA THR A 289 2.68 12.91 11.37
C THR A 289 2.69 14.41 11.63
N SER A 290 1.81 15.12 10.93
CA SER A 290 1.42 16.49 11.21
C SER A 290 -0.02 16.50 11.68
N ARG A 291 -0.35 17.38 12.65
CA ARG A 291 -1.71 17.59 13.16
C ARG A 291 -2.27 18.98 12.87
N ASP A 292 -1.49 19.82 12.19
CA ASP A 292 -1.79 21.22 11.90
C ASP A 292 -1.77 21.50 10.38
N GLY A 293 -2.00 20.44 9.59
CA GLY A 293 -2.09 20.53 8.13
C GLY A 293 -0.74 20.76 7.45
N GLY A 294 0.34 20.25 8.03
CA GLY A 294 1.68 20.22 7.44
C GLY A 294 2.68 21.24 7.98
N GLN A 295 2.33 22.02 9.00
CA GLN A 295 3.20 23.08 9.53
C GLN A 295 4.27 22.50 10.47
N THR A 296 3.86 21.62 11.39
CA THR A 296 4.77 20.89 12.28
C THR A 296 4.65 19.39 12.08
N TRP A 297 5.76 18.67 12.34
CA TRP A 297 5.89 17.25 12.09
C TRP A 297 6.55 16.56 13.28
N ASN A 298 6.02 15.40 13.65
CA ASN A 298 6.56 14.55 14.70
C ASN A 298 6.81 13.15 14.16
N ALA A 299 7.96 12.56 14.48
CA ALA A 299 8.24 11.16 14.17
C ALA A 299 7.33 10.24 15.01
N VAL A 300 6.80 9.19 14.39
CA VAL A 300 5.89 8.22 15.03
C VAL A 300 6.32 6.80 14.68
N ASN A 301 7.51 6.44 15.14
CA ASN A 301 8.25 5.23 14.73
C ASN A 301 8.41 4.18 15.85
N GLU A 302 7.89 4.43 17.05
CA GLU A 302 8.10 3.55 18.20
C GLU A 302 7.55 2.14 17.94
N GLY A 303 8.40 1.11 18.08
CA GLY A 303 8.06 -0.29 17.81
C GLY A 303 8.31 -0.76 16.37
N LEU A 304 8.59 0.14 15.42
CA LEU A 304 9.06 -0.26 14.08
C LEU A 304 10.52 -0.72 14.15
N THR A 305 10.80 -1.91 13.63
CA THR A 305 12.16 -2.46 13.55
C THR A 305 12.88 -2.09 12.26
N ASN A 306 12.17 -1.49 11.29
CA ASN A 306 12.74 -0.99 10.05
C ASN A 306 11.96 0.24 9.57
N LEU A 307 12.68 1.32 9.29
CA LEU A 307 12.12 2.62 8.89
C LEU A 307 11.96 2.78 7.37
N ASN A 308 12.36 1.80 6.57
CA ASN A 308 12.14 1.80 5.13
C ASN A 308 10.70 1.36 4.82
N ILE A 309 9.78 2.33 4.87
CA ILE A 309 8.35 2.13 4.70
C ILE A 309 7.98 2.09 3.22
N ARG A 310 7.17 1.10 2.83
CA ARG A 310 6.71 0.88 1.46
C ARG A 310 5.23 1.14 1.26
N ALA A 311 4.41 0.85 2.27
CA ALA A 311 2.96 1.07 2.24
C ALA A 311 2.52 1.57 3.61
N LEU A 312 1.65 2.58 3.63
CA LEU A 312 1.07 3.14 4.84
C LEU A 312 -0.42 3.35 4.60
N VAL A 313 -1.27 2.73 5.41
CA VAL A 313 -2.73 2.89 5.32
C VAL A 313 -3.36 3.13 6.67
N ILE A 314 -4.45 3.89 6.68
CA ILE A 314 -5.26 4.20 7.85
C ILE A 314 -6.65 3.59 7.67
N SER A 315 -7.20 3.03 8.74
CA SER A 315 -8.55 2.49 8.71
C SER A 315 -9.58 3.62 8.52
N PRO A 316 -10.43 3.54 7.49
CA PRO A 316 -11.45 4.55 7.22
C PRO A 316 -12.54 4.63 8.29
N THR A 317 -12.74 3.56 9.07
CA THR A 317 -13.75 3.53 10.15
C THR A 317 -13.15 3.73 11.54
N ASN A 318 -11.83 3.63 11.69
CA ASN A 318 -11.15 3.87 12.96
C ASN A 318 -9.74 4.45 12.72
N PRO A 319 -9.59 5.78 12.69
CA PRO A 319 -8.31 6.44 12.44
C PRO A 319 -7.20 6.11 13.45
N SER A 320 -7.52 5.51 14.60
CA SER A 320 -6.50 5.02 15.53
C SER A 320 -5.79 3.77 15.01
N THR A 321 -6.41 3.03 14.10
CA THR A 321 -5.84 1.83 13.48
C THR A 321 -5.13 2.17 12.18
N LEU A 322 -3.81 1.95 12.15
CA LEU A 322 -2.99 2.10 10.95
C LEU A 322 -2.22 0.81 10.69
N TYR A 323 -1.87 0.58 9.43
CA TYR A 323 -1.02 -0.53 9.01
C TYR A 323 0.15 -0.03 8.17
N VAL A 324 1.29 -0.68 8.35
CA VAL A 324 2.55 -0.32 7.71
C VAL A 324 3.21 -1.54 7.13
N GLY A 325 3.53 -1.46 5.84
CA GLY A 325 4.36 -2.41 5.13
C GLY A 325 5.79 -1.91 5.06
N THR A 326 6.74 -2.75 5.46
CA THR A 326 8.17 -2.40 5.46
C THR A 326 8.95 -3.18 4.41
N ASN A 327 10.13 -2.65 4.06
CA ASN A 327 11.11 -3.39 3.29
C ASN A 327 11.84 -4.40 4.20
N ARG A 328 11.53 -5.69 4.07
CA ARG A 328 12.17 -6.82 4.78
C ARG A 328 11.92 -6.96 6.29
N ALA A 329 11.02 -6.19 6.91
CA ALA A 329 10.63 -6.40 8.31
C ALA A 329 9.16 -6.81 8.49
N GLY A 330 8.42 -7.01 7.39
CA GLY A 330 7.03 -7.45 7.43
C GLY A 330 6.01 -6.32 7.61
N LEU A 331 4.84 -6.72 8.08
CA LEU A 331 3.66 -5.89 8.33
C LEU A 331 3.63 -5.48 9.81
N PHE A 332 3.24 -4.24 10.08
CA PHE A 332 3.03 -3.70 11.41
C PHE A 332 1.63 -3.08 11.52
N ARG A 333 1.11 -3.01 12.73
CA ARG A 333 -0.15 -2.36 13.06
C ARG A 333 0.03 -1.40 14.22
N SER A 334 -0.69 -0.28 14.19
CA SER A 334 -0.86 0.64 15.32
C SER A 334 -2.33 0.61 15.74
N HIS A 335 -2.60 0.78 17.03
CA HIS A 335 -3.95 0.98 17.59
C HIS A 335 -4.18 2.37 18.19
N ASN A 336 -3.20 3.27 18.11
CA ASN A 336 -3.21 4.55 18.80
C ASN A 336 -2.77 5.72 17.89
N GLY A 337 -3.15 5.68 16.61
CA GLY A 337 -2.91 6.76 15.67
C GLY A 337 -1.43 6.92 15.27
N GLY A 338 -0.70 5.80 15.23
CA GLY A 338 0.69 5.71 14.81
C GLY A 338 1.71 5.86 15.95
N ARG A 339 1.27 6.16 17.19
CA ARG A 339 2.20 6.42 18.30
C ARG A 339 3.11 5.21 18.58
N THR A 340 2.56 4.00 18.59
CA THR A 340 3.31 2.75 18.78
C THR A 340 2.88 1.70 17.77
N TRP A 341 3.84 0.88 17.33
CA TRP A 341 3.64 -0.17 16.33
C TRP A 341 3.96 -1.56 16.90
N GLU A 342 3.13 -2.54 16.57
CA GLU A 342 3.34 -3.94 16.86
C GLU A 342 3.52 -4.74 15.55
N PRO A 343 4.42 -5.74 15.50
CA PRO A 343 4.48 -6.66 14.37
C PRO A 343 3.17 -7.41 14.18
N LEU A 344 2.70 -7.52 12.94
CA LEU A 344 1.53 -8.30 12.55
C LEU A 344 1.95 -9.39 11.56
N PRO A 345 2.49 -10.52 12.05
CA PRO A 345 3.04 -11.56 11.19
C PRO A 345 1.97 -12.21 10.30
N LEU A 346 2.36 -12.59 9.07
CA LEU A 346 1.51 -13.26 8.09
C LEU A 346 1.35 -14.76 8.42
N VAL A 347 0.77 -15.06 9.58
CA VAL A 347 0.55 -16.44 10.06
C VAL A 347 -0.50 -17.13 9.21
N LEU A 348 -0.10 -18.17 8.47
CA LEU A 348 -1.01 -18.90 7.59
C LEU A 348 -2.05 -19.68 8.40
N ALA A 349 -3.31 -19.58 7.98
CA ALA A 349 -4.37 -20.44 8.47
C ALA A 349 -4.01 -21.90 8.14
N GLN A 350 -4.14 -22.78 9.13
CA GLN A 350 -4.00 -24.22 8.89
C GLN A 350 -5.10 -24.64 7.91
N GLN A 351 -4.71 -25.27 6.80
CA GLN A 351 -5.70 -25.94 5.96
C GLN A 351 -6.26 -27.13 6.77
N PRO A 352 -7.58 -27.36 6.79
CA PRO A 352 -8.11 -28.61 7.31
C PRO A 352 -7.44 -29.76 6.55
N ALA A 353 -7.02 -30.79 7.29
CA ALA A 353 -6.50 -32.02 6.69
C ALA A 353 -7.53 -32.57 5.68
N PRO A 354 -7.06 -33.16 4.56
CA PRO A 354 -7.93 -33.61 3.47
C PRO A 354 -8.99 -34.61 3.90
#